data_AF-A0A3M1LDL7-F1
#
_entry.id   AF-A0A3M1LDL7-F1
#
_cell.length_a   1.000
_cell.length_b   1.000
_cell.length_c   1.000
_cell.angle_alpha   90.00
_cell.angle_beta   90.00
_cell.angle_gamma   90.00
#
_symmetry.space_group_name_H-M   'P 1'
#
loop_
_entity.id
_entity.type
_entity.pdbx_description
1 polymer ?
#
loop_
_entity_poly.entity_id
_entity_poly.type
_entity_poly.pdbx_seq_one_letter_code
_entity_poly.pdbx_strand_id
1 'polypeptide(L)' 'MSWEEREDTTIYKVVVNHEEQYSIWPADRENPLGWRDVGKVGTKEECLAYIREVWTDMRPLSLRKKMEAAGQ' A
#
# COMPACT_ATOMS: atom_id res chain seq x y z
N MET A 1 -9.13 9.73 -28.49
CA MET A 1 -8.35 10.23 -27.34
C MET A 1 -7.41 9.11 -26.94
N SER A 2 -6.20 9.12 -27.50
CA SER A 2 -5.16 8.14 -27.18
C SER A 2 -4.49 8.60 -25.89
N TRP A 3 -5.00 8.13 -24.76
CA TRP A 3 -4.33 8.30 -23.48
C TRP A 3 -3.10 7.43 -23.55
N GLU A 4 -1.95 8.03 -23.88
CA GLU A 4 -0.67 7.33 -23.89
C GLU A 4 -0.47 6.64 -22.55
N GLU A 5 -0.59 5.30 -22.58
CA GLU A 5 0.15 4.38 -21.73
C GLU A 5 1.63 4.70 -21.90
N ARG A 6 2.08 5.81 -21.30
CA ARG A 6 3.50 6.01 -21.07
C ARG A 6 3.89 4.90 -20.10
N GLU A 7 4.67 3.94 -20.59
CA GLU A 7 5.28 2.92 -19.75
C GLU A 7 5.97 3.65 -18.59
N ASP A 8 5.34 3.59 -17.42
CA ASP A 8 5.84 4.22 -16.21
C ASP A 8 6.96 3.31 -15.69
N THR A 9 8.15 3.49 -16.25
CA THR A 9 9.37 2.76 -15.90
C THR A 9 9.91 3.14 -14.52
N THR A 10 9.20 4.02 -13.80
CA THR A 10 9.51 4.40 -12.43
C THR A 10 9.39 3.19 -11.51
N ILE A 11 10.43 2.96 -10.72
CA ILE A 11 10.40 1.95 -9.68
C ILE A 11 9.71 2.52 -8.44
N TYR A 12 8.72 1.78 -7.96
CA TYR A 12 7.98 2.08 -6.75
C TYR A 12 8.31 1.04 -5.68
N LYS A 13 8.07 1.43 -4.43
CA LYS A 13 8.11 0.58 -3.26
C LYS A 13 6.78 0.66 -2.54
N VAL A 14 6.36 -0.45 -1.96
CA VAL A 14 5.16 -0.51 -1.14
C VAL A 14 5.51 -0.01 0.24
N VAL A 15 4.70 0.94 0.72
CA VAL A 15 4.81 1.53 2.05
C VAL A 15 3.50 1.32 2.80
N VAL A 16 3.60 1.20 4.12
CA VAL A 16 2.44 1.07 5.02
C VAL A 16 2.55 2.11 6.13
N ASN A 17 1.42 2.69 6.52
CA ASN A 17 1.35 3.60 7.65
C ASN A 17 1.01 2.86 8.97
N HIS A 18 0.89 3.61 10.06
CA HIS A 18 0.50 3.10 11.38
C HIS A 18 -0.96 2.62 11.46
N GLU A 19 -1.80 2.96 10.48
CA GLU A 19 -3.20 2.52 10.37
C GLU A 19 -3.36 1.29 9.45
N GLU A 20 -2.25 0.63 9.07
CA GLU A 20 -2.23 -0.50 8.12
C GLU A 20 -2.78 -0.16 6.73
N GLN A 21 -2.70 1.11 6.32
CA GLN A 21 -3.02 1.54 4.96
C GLN A 21 -1.79 1.36 4.07
N TYR A 22 -1.98 0.66 2.96
CA TYR A 22 -0.94 0.38 1.98
C TYR A 22 -0.97 1.43 0.87
N SER A 23 0.20 1.90 0.46
CA SER A 23 0.36 2.80 -0.68
C SER A 23 1.65 2.47 -1.43
N ILE A 24 1.80 3.05 -2.62
CA ILE A 24 3.04 3.01 -3.39
C ILE A 24 3.77 4.35 -3.26
N TRP A 25 5.08 4.29 -3.11
CA TRP A 25 5.95 5.45 -3.04
C TRP A 25 7.13 5.29 -4.01
N PRO A 26 7.65 6.36 -4.65
CA PRO A 26 8.83 6.26 -5.50
C PRO A 26 10.03 5.67 -4.71
N ALA A 27 10.69 4.66 -5.27
CA ALA A 27 11.78 3.97 -4.58
C ALA A 27 13.06 4.81 -4.47
N ASP A 28 13.20 5.83 -5.33
CA ASP A 28 14.28 6.83 -5.31
C ASP A 28 14.15 7.85 -4.16
N ARG A 29 13.00 7.88 -3.46
CA ARG A 29 12.72 8.84 -2.40
C ARG A 29 12.69 8.20 -1.02
N GLU A 30 13.13 8.97 -0.04
CA GLU A 30 12.93 8.64 1.38
C GLU A 30 11.43 8.64 1.73
N ASN A 31 11.07 7.83 2.72
CA ASN A 31 9.68 7.71 3.14
C ASN A 31 9.24 8.94 3.94
N PRO A 32 7.99 9.37 3.79
CA PRO A 32 7.41 10.35 4.70
C PRO A 32 7.39 9.83 6.14
N LEU A 33 7.43 10.75 7.10
CA LEU A 33 7.25 10.45 8.53
C LEU A 33 5.98 9.61 8.77
N GLY A 34 6.12 8.51 9.50
CA GLY A 34 5.01 7.62 9.84
C GLY A 34 4.68 6.56 8.78
N TRP A 35 5.42 6.51 7.68
CA TRP A 35 5.37 5.44 6.68
C TRP A 35 6.62 4.55 6.78
N ARG A 36 6.44 3.26 6.58
CA ARG A 36 7.52 2.26 6.59
C ARG A 36 7.47 1.40 5.34
N ASP A 37 8.63 0.97 4.85
CA ASP A 37 8.72 0.05 3.71
C ASP A 37 8.21 -1.33 4.11
N VAL A 38 7.45 -1.96 3.21
CA VAL A 38 6.94 -3.33 3.42
C VAL A 38 7.86 -4.38 2.78
N GLY A 39 8.94 -3.93 2.12
CA GLY A 39 9.92 -4.81 1.46
C GLY A 39 9.59 -5.21 0.01
N LYS A 40 8.44 -4.80 -0.52
CA LYS A 40 8.10 -4.96 -1.94
C LYS A 40 8.53 -3.73 -2.74
N VAL A 41 9.32 -3.94 -3.79
CA VAL A 41 9.81 -2.92 -4.73
C VAL A 41 9.65 -3.47 -6.15
N GLY A 42 9.25 -2.65 -7.11
CA GLY A 42 9.04 -3.06 -8.50
C GLY A 42 8.32 -1.99 -9.31
N THR A 43 7.72 -2.39 -10.43
CA THR A 43 6.88 -1.46 -11.21
C THR A 43 5.62 -1.08 -10.45
N LYS A 44 4.93 -0.04 -10.92
CA LYS A 44 3.63 0.38 -10.39
C LYS A 44 2.64 -0.79 -10.33
N GLU A 45 2.55 -1.57 -11.39
CA GLU A 45 1.63 -2.72 -11.48
C GLU A 45 1.99 -3.82 -10.50
N GLU A 46 3.27 -4.19 -10.38
CA GLU A 46 3.74 -5.20 -9.42
C GLU A 46 3.45 -4.80 -7.98
N CYS A 47 3.69 -3.52 -7.64
CA CYS A 47 3.41 -3.00 -6.31
C CYS A 47 1.91 -2.97 -6.02
N LEU A 48 1.09 -2.54 -6.97
CA LEU A 48 -0.37 -2.53 -6.82
C LEU A 48 -0.96 -3.95 -6.74
N ALA A 49 -0.43 -4.91 -7.50
CA ALA A 49 -0.81 -6.31 -7.41
C ALA A 49 -0.50 -6.88 -6.02
N TYR A 50 0.69 -6.61 -5.48
CA TYR A 50 1.04 -6.98 -4.11
C TYR A 50 0.08 -6.35 -3.09
N ILE A 51 -0.21 -5.05 -3.21
CA ILE A 51 -1.15 -4.37 -2.30
C ILE A 51 -2.53 -5.06 -2.35
N ARG A 52 -3.03 -5.41 -3.53
CA ARG A 52 -4.31 -6.15 -3.67
C ARG A 52 -4.28 -7.53 -3.02
N GLU A 53 -3.13 -8.21 -3.06
CA GLU A 53 -2.95 -9.54 -2.47
C GLU A 53 -2.82 -9.48 -0.94
N VAL A 54 -2.17 -8.45 -0.38
CA VAL A 54 -1.96 -8.34 1.08
C VAL A 54 -3.08 -7.57 1.77
N TRP A 55 -3.68 -6.58 1.11
CA TRP A 55 -4.78 -5.77 1.63
C TRP A 55 -6.13 -6.43 1.36
N THR A 56 -6.25 -7.69 1.79
CA THR A 56 -7.46 -8.52 1.62
C THR A 56 -8.62 -8.09 2.50
N ASP A 57 -8.31 -7.42 3.61
CA ASP A 57 -9.30 -6.91 4.55
C ASP A 57 -9.18 -5.40 4.64
N MET A 58 -9.97 -4.71 3.82
CA MET A 58 -10.05 -3.24 3.79
C MET A 58 -10.82 -2.65 4.99
N ARG A 59 -11.23 -3.47 5.98
CA ARG A 59 -11.85 -2.95 7.20
C ARG A 59 -10.79 -2.20 8.01
N PRO A 60 -11.06 -0.96 8.43
CA PRO A 60 -10.14 -0.24 9.32
C PRO A 60 -9.88 -1.08 10.58
N LEU A 61 -8.62 -1.14 11.03
CA LEU A 61 -8.22 -1.77 12.29
C LEU A 61 -9.13 -1.41 13.46
N SER A 62 -9.56 -0.14 13.51
CA SER A 62 -10.47 0.40 14.52
C SER A 62 -11.85 -0.28 14.54
N LEU A 63 -12.33 -0.75 13.38
CA LEU A 63 -13.57 -1.50 13.27
C LEU A 63 -13.37 -2.95 13.77
N ARG A 64 -12.23 -3.57 13.42
CA ARG A 64 -11.89 -4.94 13.86
C ARG A 64 -11.75 -5.01 15.38
N LYS A 65 -11.03 -4.07 16.00
CA LYS A 65 -10.90 -3.98 17.47
C LYS A 65 -12.25 -3.77 18.18
N LYS A 66 -13.15 -2.98 17.60
CA LYS A 66 -14.50 -2.79 18.15
C LYS A 66 -15.37 -4.06 18.06
N MET A 67 -15.22 -4.86 17.02
CA MET A 67 -15.94 -6.13 16.87
C MET A 67 -15.37 -7.24 17.76
N GLU A 68 -14.05 -7.30 17.96
CA GLU A 68 -13.42 -8.20 18.96
C GLU A 68 -13.86 -7.86 20.39
N ALA A 69 -13.95 -6.56 20.73
CA ALA A 69 -14.40 -6.13 22.06
C ALA A 69 -15.91 -6.31 22.31
N ALA A 70 -16.73 -6.36 21.25
CA ALA A 70 -18.18 -6.55 21.36
C ALA A 70 -18.62 -8.03 21.40
N GLY A 71 -17.66 -8.96 21.30
CA GLY A 71 -17.89 -10.41 21.36
C GLY A 71 -17.52 -11.06 22.70
N GLN A 72 -17.23 -10.27 23.74
CA GLN A 72 -17.00 -10.75 25.12
C GLN A 72 -18.18 -10.40 26.02
#